data_AF-J9FR22-F1
#
_entry.id   AF-J9FR22-F1
#
_cell.length_a   1.000
_cell.length_b   1.000
_cell.length_c   1.000
_cell.angle_alpha   90.00
_cell.angle_beta   90.00
_cell.angle_gamma   90.00
#
_symmetry.space_group_name_H-M   'P 1'
#
loop_
_entity.id
_entity.type
_entity.pdbx_description
1 polymer ?
#
loop_
_entity_poly.entity_id
_entity_poly.type
_entity_poly.pdbx_seq_one_letter_code
_entity_poly.pdbx_strand_id
1 'polypeptide(L)' 'MNRFEFKELELQVQQSGLPLKLYLQQVGVSYSTYHYRRKKCAVEKNSIKQELAPISFKQPSSELTLGEQV' A
#
# COMPACT_ATOMS: atom_id res chain seq x y z
N MET A 1 -17.02 4.16 -0.20
CA MET A 1 -15.86 5.06 0.00
C MET A 1 -14.60 4.39 -0.51
N ASN A 2 -13.96 4.96 -1.53
CA ASN A 2 -12.77 4.40 -2.21
C ASN A 2 -11.47 4.97 -1.63
N ARG A 3 -10.31 4.55 -2.14
CA ARG A 3 -8.99 5.04 -1.68
C ARG A 3 -8.80 6.53 -1.96
N PHE A 4 -9.24 7.00 -3.13
CA PHE A 4 -9.17 8.42 -3.51
C PHE A 4 -10.10 9.27 -2.64
N GLU A 5 -11.37 8.87 -2.53
CA GLU A 5 -12.35 9.46 -1.61
C GLU A 5 -11.81 9.58 -0.17
N PHE A 6 -11.10 8.56 0.33
CA PHE A 6 -10.51 8.60 1.67
C PHE A 6 -9.37 9.61 1.78
N LYS A 7 -8.51 9.73 0.77
CA LYS A 7 -7.42 10.71 0.78
C LYS A 7 -7.96 12.14 0.74
N GLU A 8 -8.97 12.38 -0.08
CA GLU A 8 -9.64 13.67 -0.13
C GLU A 8 -10.30 14.00 1.21
N LEU A 9 -11.02 13.03 1.79
CA LEU A 9 -11.61 13.17 3.12
C LEU A 9 -10.54 13.46 4.20
N GLU A 10 -9.40 12.77 4.19
CA GLU A 10 -8.28 13.06 5.12
C GLU A 10 -7.77 14.49 4.96
N LEU A 11 -7.58 14.95 3.72
CA LEU A 11 -7.12 16.30 3.44
C LEU A 11 -8.12 17.34 3.95
N GLN A 12 -9.41 17.12 3.69
CA GLN A 12 -10.46 18.03 4.15
C GLN A 12 -10.57 18.04 5.68
N VAL A 13 -10.45 16.89 6.35
CA VAL A 13 -10.38 16.84 7.82
C VAL A 13 -9.22 17.70 8.33
N GLN A 14 -8.03 17.56 7.75
CA GLN A 14 -6.84 18.33 8.16
C GLN A 14 -7.00 19.84 7.92
N GLN A 15 -7.63 20.22 6.80
CA GLN A 15 -7.87 21.62 6.45
C GLN A 15 -9.02 22.25 7.24
N SER A 16 -9.99 21.45 7.68
CA SER A 16 -11.19 21.95 8.35
C SER A 16 -10.90 22.62 9.70
N GLY A 17 -9.78 22.26 10.36
CA GLY A 17 -9.49 22.69 11.73
C GLY A 17 -10.49 22.18 12.78
N LEU A 18 -11.46 21.36 12.38
CA LEU A 18 -12.48 20.80 13.25
C LEU A 18 -12.00 19.50 13.90
N PRO A 19 -12.49 19.19 15.10
CA PRO A 19 -12.37 17.84 15.65
C PRO A 19 -12.92 16.80 14.66
N LEU A 20 -12.16 15.73 14.43
CA LEU A 20 -12.50 14.65 13.48
C LEU A 20 -13.96 14.19 13.60
N LYS A 21 -14.46 13.99 14.83
CA LYS A 21 -15.82 13.51 15.07
C LYS A 21 -16.88 14.48 14.55
N LEU A 22 -16.69 15.78 14.75
CA LEU A 22 -17.62 16.81 14.27
C LEU A 22 -17.59 16.89 12.74
N TYR A 23 -16.40 16.89 12.16
CA TYR A 23 -16.25 16.91 10.71
C TYR A 23 -16.94 15.71 10.05
N LEU A 24 -16.67 14.49 10.54
CA LEU A 24 -17.28 13.26 10.02
C LEU A 24 -18.81 13.28 10.14
N GLN A 25 -19.34 13.81 11.24
CA GLN A 25 -20.78 13.98 11.41
C GLN A 25 -21.37 14.96 10.38
N GLN A 26 -20.68 16.07 10.07
CA GLN A 26 -21.11 17.05 9.08
C GLN A 26 -21.15 16.48 7.66
N VAL A 27 -20.17 15.65 7.29
CA VAL A 27 -20.13 15.00 5.97
C VAL A 27 -20.92 13.69 5.89
N GLY A 28 -21.62 13.30 6.97
CA GLY A 28 -22.43 12.08 7.00
C GLY A 28 -21.62 10.77 6.97
N VAL A 29 -20.34 10.81 7.35
CA VAL A 29 -19.48 9.63 7.41
C VAL A 29 -19.44 9.09 8.84
N SER A 30 -19.72 7.80 9.02
CA SER A 30 -19.60 7.19 10.34
C SER A 30 -18.14 7.06 10.79
N TYR A 31 -17.90 7.24 12.08
CA TYR A 31 -16.58 7.10 12.69
C TYR A 31 -15.94 5.72 12.42
N SER A 32 -16.73 4.65 12.49
CA SER A 32 -16.27 3.29 12.20
C SER A 32 -15.79 3.12 10.75
N THR A 33 -16.51 3.69 9.78
CA THR A 33 -16.12 3.67 8.36
C THR A 33 -14.80 4.37 8.13
N TYR A 34 -14.63 5.57 8.71
CA TYR A 34 -13.38 6.33 8.61
C TYR A 34 -12.20 5.54 9.19
N HIS A 35 -12.34 5.00 10.40
CA HIS A 35 -11.26 4.27 11.07
C HIS A 35 -10.90 2.95 10.38
N TYR A 36 -11.90 2.23 9.86
CA TYR A 36 -11.65 1.02 9.08
C TYR A 36 -10.85 1.33 7.81
N ARG A 37 -11.22 2.39 7.07
CA ARG A 37 -10.47 2.83 5.88
C ARG A 37 -9.05 3.26 6.22
N ARG A 38 -8.87 4.03 7.30
CA ARG A 38 -7.55 4.46 7.79
C ARG A 38 -6.64 3.26 8.12
N LYS A 39 -7.17 2.25 8.82
CA LYS A 39 -6.43 1.00 9.10
C LYS A 39 -6.05 0.26 7.82
N LYS A 40 -6.99 0.10 6.88
CA LYS A 40 -6.70 -0.57 5.59
C LYS A 40 -5.63 0.15 4.77
N CYS A 41 -5.66 1.48 4.71
CA CYS A 41 -4.63 2.25 4.00
C CYS A 41 -3.26 2.17 4.67
N ALA A 42 -3.19 2.05 6.00
CA ALA A 42 -1.92 1.83 6.70
C ALA A 42 -1.32 0.45 6.39
N VAL A 43 -2.15 -0.60 6.38
CA VAL A 43 -1.72 -1.95 6.02
C VAL A 43 -1.21 -1.98 4.58
N GLU A 44 -1.94 -1.41 3.61
CA GLU A 44 -1.52 -1.35 2.21
C GLU A 44 -0.14 -0.66 2.03
N LYS A 45 0.10 0.44 2.76
CA LYS A 45 1.41 1.12 2.76
C LYS A 45 2.52 0.23 3.32
N ASN A 46 2.23 -0.58 4.32
CA ASN A 46 3.21 -1.50 4.92
C ASN A 46 3.44 -2.74 4.04
N SER A 47 2.41 -3.22 3.33
CA SER A 47 2.53 -4.33 2.37
C SER A 47 3.45 -3.99 1.20
N ILE A 48 3.37 -2.77 0.66
CA ILE A 48 4.24 -2.30 -0.43
C ILE A 48 5.69 -2.12 0.03
N LYS A 49 5.90 -1.81 1.32
CA LYS A 49 7.23 -1.66 1.93
C LYS A 49 7.85 -2.99 2.37
N GLN A 50 7.17 -4.12 2.23
CA GLN A 50 7.85 -5.41 2.25
C GLN A 50 8.64 -5.50 0.94
N GLU A 51 9.82 -4.88 0.97
CA GLU A 51 10.82 -4.98 -0.08
C GLU A 51 11.07 -6.47 -0.30
N LEU A 52 10.57 -6.97 -1.44
CA LEU A 52 10.85 -8.33 -1.86
C LEU A 52 12.37 -8.40 -2.04
N ALA A 53 13.00 -9.35 -1.33
CA ALA A 53 14.44 -9.55 -1.46
C ALA A 53 14.79 -9.74 -2.94
N PRO A 54 15.92 -9.17 -3.42
CA PRO A 54 16.32 -9.32 -4.81
C PRO A 54 16.38 -10.81 -5.18
N ILE A 55 15.54 -11.23 -6.11
CA ILE A 55 15.58 -12.60 -6.64
C ILE A 55 16.83 -12.75 -7.52
N SER A 56 17.72 -13.66 -7.13
CA SER A 56 18.87 -14.04 -7.95
C SER A 56 18.44 -15.06 -8.99
N PHE A 57 18.46 -14.68 -10.26
CA PHE A 57 18.29 -15.64 -11.36
C PHE A 57 19.59 -16.44 -11.52
N LYS A 58 19.54 -17.75 -11.26
CA LYS A 58 20.64 -18.63 -11.65
C LYS A 58 20.67 -18.72 -13.16
N GLN A 59 21.75 -18.22 -13.77
CA GLN A 59 22.01 -18.48 -15.19
C GLN A 59 22.14 -19.99 -15.39
N PRO A 60 21.53 -20.57 -16.42
CA PRO A 60 21.84 -21.95 -16.79
C PRO A 60 23.32 -22.01 -17.14
N SER A 61 24.08 -22.80 -16.39
CA SER A 61 25.44 -23.17 -16.75
C SER A 61 25.33 -23.97 -18.05
N SER A 62 25.48 -23.31 -19.19
CA SER A 62 25.92 -23.98 -20.41
C SER A 62 27.34 -24.48 -20.14
N GLU A 63 27.42 -25.68 -19.59
CA GLU A 63 28.61 -26.48 -19.56
C GLU A 63 28.98 -26.78 -21.03
N LEU A 64 29.71 -25.87 -21.67
CA LEU A 64 30.52 -26.18 -22.84
C LEU A 64 31.76 -26.92 -22.36
N THR A 65 31.59 -28.16 -21.90
CA THR A 65 32.72 -29.08 -21.78
C THR A 65 32.96 -29.67 -23.16
N LEU A 66 33.97 -29.09 -23.82
CA LEU A 66 34.77 -29.69 -24.87
C LEU A 66 35.14 -31.14 -24.50
N GLY A 67 34.51 -32.11 -25.14
CA GLY A 67 34.97 -33.50 -25.25
C GLY A 67 34.55 -33.97 -26.65
N GLU A 68 35.34 -34.66 -27.45
CA GLU A 68 36.56 -35.42 -27.24
C GLU A 68 37.18 -35.61 -28.64
N GLN A 69 38.51 -35.55 -28.76
CA GLN A 69 39.20 -35.94 -29.99
C GLN A 69 39.16 -37.46 -30.14
N VAL A 70 38.73 -37.97 -31.31
CA VAL A 70 39.19 -39.23 -31.92
C VAL A 70 39.28 -39.03 -33.42
#